data_AF-A0AAP8GHE1-F1
#
_entry.id   AF-A0AAP8GHE1-F1
#
_cell.length_a   1.000
_cell.length_b   1.000
_cell.length_c   1.000
_cell.angle_alpha   90.00
_cell.angle_beta   90.00
_cell.angle_gamma   90.00
#
_symmetry.space_group_name_H-M   'P 1'
#
loop_
_entity.id
_entity.type
_entity.pdbx_description
1 polymer ?
#
loop_
_entity_poly.entity_id
_entity_poly.type
_entity_poly.pdbx_seq_one_letter_code
_entity_poly.pdbx_strand_id
1 'polypeptide(L)'
;LIPSAEQRSQLEMLLGPTDCSRLSLLESLKKGPVTISGPAFNEAIERWKTLNDFGLHAENLSTLPAVRLKNLARYAGMTSVFNIARMSPQKRMAVLVAFVLAWETLALDDALDVLDAML
;
A
#
# COMPACT_ATOMS: atom_id res chain seq x y z
N LEU A 1 -15.03 5.92 -4.33
CA LEU A 1 -14.82 4.94 -3.24
C LEU A 1 -15.04 5.58 -1.87
N ILE A 2 -15.93 5.01 -1.05
CA ILE A 2 -16.04 5.32 0.38
C ILE A 2 -15.77 4.01 1.13
N PRO A 3 -14.65 3.84 1.85
CA PRO A 3 -14.34 2.60 2.55
C PRO A 3 -15.39 2.27 3.63
N SER A 4 -15.68 0.99 3.82
CA SER A 4 -16.54 0.51 4.92
C SER A 4 -15.95 0.85 6.29
N ALA A 5 -16.73 0.79 7.36
CA ALA A 5 -16.21 1.03 8.72
C ALA A 5 -15.06 0.08 9.08
N GLU A 6 -15.18 -1.19 8.67
CA GLU A 6 -14.14 -2.21 8.85
C GLU A 6 -12.88 -1.87 8.05
N GLN A 7 -13.02 -1.53 6.76
CA GLN A 7 -11.89 -1.11 5.92
C GLN A 7 -11.20 0.14 6.47
N ARG A 8 -11.96 1.11 6.99
CA ARG A 8 -11.39 2.29 7.64
C ARG A 8 -10.56 1.91 8.87
N SER A 9 -11.06 0.98 9.69
CA SER A 9 -10.33 0.48 10.85
C SER A 9 -9.03 -0.20 10.43
N GLN A 10 -9.10 -1.10 9.43
CA GLN A 10 -7.93 -1.77 8.88
C GLN A 10 -6.91 -0.79 8.31
N LEU A 11 -7.35 0.22 7.56
CA LEU A 11 -6.48 1.25 6.99
C LEU A 11 -5.76 2.04 8.07
N GLU A 12 -6.40 2.36 9.19
CA GLU A 12 -5.73 3.05 10.30
C GLU A 12 -4.65 2.17 10.96
N MET A 13 -4.78 0.83 10.92
CA MET A 13 -3.73 -0.08 11.41
C MET A 13 -2.41 0.03 10.62
N LEU A 14 -2.44 0.54 9.39
CA LEU A 14 -1.22 0.81 8.60
C LEU A 14 -0.24 1.75 9.33
N LEU A 15 -0.76 2.61 10.20
CA LEU A 15 0.01 3.58 10.97
C LEU A 15 0.57 3.00 12.27
N GLY A 16 0.08 1.84 12.71
CA GLY A 16 0.54 1.13 13.89
C GLY A 16 1.82 0.32 13.63
N PRO A 17 2.61 0.01 14.67
CA PRO A 17 3.77 -0.86 14.56
C PRO A 17 3.36 -2.27 14.13
N THR A 18 4.22 -2.95 13.37
CA THR A 18 4.07 -4.39 13.11
C THR A 18 4.54 -5.22 14.31
N ASP A 19 3.96 -6.41 14.53
CA ASP A 19 4.30 -7.29 15.66
C ASP A 19 5.79 -7.65 15.75
N CYS A 20 6.50 -7.63 14.62
CA CYS A 20 7.90 -8.08 14.52
C CYS A 20 8.91 -6.95 14.22
N SER A 21 8.50 -5.68 14.17
CA SER A 21 9.40 -4.57 13.81
C SER A 21 8.97 -3.24 14.40
N ARG A 22 9.96 -2.36 14.66
CA ARG A 22 9.71 -0.94 15.02
C ARG A 22 9.06 -0.13 13.89
N LEU A 23 9.02 -0.68 12.67
CA LEU A 23 8.36 -0.05 11.54
C LEU A 23 6.85 -0.26 11.61
N SER A 24 6.11 0.72 11.08
CA SER A 24 4.68 0.52 10.85
C SER A 24 4.47 -0.40 9.65
N LEU A 25 3.26 -0.95 9.53
CA LEU A 25 2.90 -1.77 8.36
C LEU A 25 3.00 -0.94 7.07
N LEU A 26 2.63 0.34 7.08
CA LEU A 26 2.84 1.23 5.94
C LEU A 26 4.31 1.32 5.51
N GLU A 27 5.24 1.41 6.46
CA GLU A 27 6.68 1.52 6.14
C GLU A 27 7.28 0.18 5.70
N SER A 28 6.76 -0.97 6.16
CA SER A 28 7.20 -2.27 5.65
C SER A 28 6.71 -2.49 4.22
N LEU A 29 5.44 -2.18 3.93
CA LEU A 29 4.84 -2.32 2.60
C LEU A 29 5.46 -1.41 1.54
N LYS A 30 6.09 -0.30 1.96
CA LYS A 30 6.87 0.57 1.04
C LYS A 30 8.10 -0.11 0.44
N LYS A 31 8.62 -1.15 1.08
CA LYS A 31 9.88 -1.78 0.67
C LYS A 31 9.62 -2.80 -0.43
N GLY A 32 10.14 -2.52 -1.62
CA GLY A 32 10.20 -3.49 -2.71
C GLY A 32 11.33 -4.52 -2.51
N PRO A 33 11.36 -5.57 -3.34
CA PRO A 33 12.44 -6.55 -3.34
C PRO A 33 13.78 -5.88 -3.68
N VAL A 34 14.86 -6.34 -3.04
CA VAL A 34 16.23 -5.83 -3.27
C VAL A 34 17.18 -6.90 -3.80
N THR A 35 16.68 -8.11 -4.03
CA THR A 35 17.43 -9.23 -4.60
C THR A 35 16.56 -9.97 -5.61
N ILE A 36 17.18 -10.70 -6.53
CA ILE A 36 16.50 -11.57 -7.50
C ILE A 36 16.66 -13.00 -6.99
N SER A 37 15.62 -13.55 -6.39
CA SER A 37 15.62 -14.91 -5.83
C SER A 37 14.20 -15.42 -5.55
N GLY A 38 14.04 -16.75 -5.43
CA GLY A 38 12.75 -17.36 -5.07
C GLY A 38 12.16 -16.82 -3.74
N PRO A 39 12.95 -16.66 -2.66
CA PRO A 39 12.48 -15.99 -1.46
C PRO A 39 12.03 -14.54 -1.68
N ALA A 40 12.75 -13.75 -2.48
CA ALA A 40 12.36 -12.38 -2.80
C ALA A 40 11.04 -12.31 -3.60
N PHE A 41 10.81 -13.27 -4.51
CA PHE A 41 9.52 -13.41 -5.20
C PHE A 41 8.38 -13.70 -4.21
N ASN A 42 8.58 -14.65 -3.29
CA ASN A 42 7.60 -14.98 -2.27
C ASN A 42 7.29 -13.77 -1.35
N GLU A 43 8.31 -13.01 -0.95
CA GLU A 43 8.14 -11.77 -0.18
C GLU A 43 7.34 -10.71 -0.96
N ALA A 44 7.57 -10.56 -2.27
CA ALA A 44 6.81 -9.65 -3.11
C ALA A 44 5.34 -10.07 -3.23
N ILE A 45 5.06 -11.36 -3.38
CA ILE A 45 3.69 -11.91 -3.41
C ILE A 45 2.97 -11.73 -2.06
N GLU A 46 3.63 -12.00 -0.93
CA GLU A 46 3.03 -11.79 0.41
C GLU A 46 2.75 -10.31 0.66
N ARG A 47 3.63 -9.42 0.18
CA ARG A 47 3.40 -7.97 0.22
C ARG A 47 2.19 -7.57 -0.62
N TRP A 48 2.08 -8.07 -1.84
CA TRP A 48 0.90 -7.85 -2.69
C TRP A 48 -0.38 -8.36 -2.02
N LYS A 49 -0.36 -9.58 -1.50
CA LYS A 49 -1.51 -10.19 -0.81
C LYS A 49 -1.95 -9.35 0.39
N THR A 50 -1.00 -8.88 1.21
CA THR A 50 -1.28 -8.00 2.35
C THR A 50 -2.02 -6.72 1.92
N LEU A 51 -1.69 -6.17 0.75
CA LEU A 51 -2.36 -4.99 0.19
C LEU A 51 -3.72 -5.33 -0.41
N ASN A 52 -3.82 -6.43 -1.14
CA ASN A 52 -5.07 -6.93 -1.72
C ASN A 52 -6.12 -7.30 -0.65
N ASP A 53 -5.69 -7.79 0.52
CA ASP A 53 -6.58 -8.18 1.63
C ASP A 53 -7.38 -7.00 2.23
N PHE A 54 -7.00 -5.75 1.93
CA PHE A 54 -7.83 -4.58 2.26
C PHE A 54 -9.11 -4.49 1.40
N GLY A 55 -9.20 -5.26 0.31
CA GLY A 55 -10.39 -5.35 -0.54
C GLY A 55 -10.76 -4.02 -1.21
N LEU A 56 -9.77 -3.16 -1.50
CA LEU A 56 -9.99 -1.88 -2.15
C LEU A 56 -10.04 -2.07 -3.67
N HIS A 57 -11.15 -2.58 -4.19
CA HIS A 57 -11.25 -2.82 -5.64
C HIS A 57 -11.34 -1.51 -6.45
N ALA A 58 -10.51 -1.43 -7.48
CA ALA A 58 -10.38 -0.28 -8.38
C ALA A 58 -11.65 0.04 -9.19
N GLU A 59 -12.61 -0.89 -9.26
CA GLU A 59 -13.90 -0.73 -9.93
C GLU A 59 -14.69 0.49 -9.41
N ASN A 60 -14.41 0.93 -8.18
CA ASN A 60 -14.99 2.10 -7.53
C ASN A 60 -14.24 3.43 -7.77
N LEU A 61 -13.20 3.41 -8.62
CA LEU A 61 -12.32 4.55 -8.94
C LEU A 61 -12.62 5.18 -10.30
N SER A 62 -13.57 4.62 -11.07
CA SER A 62 -14.01 5.16 -12.37
C SER A 62 -14.46 6.62 -12.30
N THR A 63 -14.90 7.08 -11.13
CA THR A 63 -15.31 8.47 -10.87
C THR A 63 -14.17 9.37 -10.38
N LEU A 64 -13.01 8.82 -10.03
CA LEU A 64 -11.87 9.58 -9.51
C LEU A 64 -10.88 9.88 -10.65
N PRO A 65 -10.47 11.15 -10.85
CA PRO A 65 -9.44 11.45 -11.83
C PRO A 65 -8.13 10.72 -11.47
N ALA A 66 -7.64 9.86 -12.37
CA ALA A 66 -6.43 9.05 -12.16
C ALA A 66 -5.22 9.89 -11.71
N VAL A 67 -5.09 11.12 -12.22
CA VAL A 67 -4.03 12.07 -11.84
C VAL A 67 -4.08 12.42 -10.35
N ARG A 68 -5.27 12.59 -9.78
CA ARG A 68 -5.42 12.91 -8.35
C ARG A 68 -5.03 11.72 -7.48
N LEU A 69 -5.44 10.52 -7.87
CA LEU A 69 -5.06 9.29 -7.18
C LEU A 69 -3.54 9.13 -7.19
N LYS A 70 -2.91 9.26 -8.36
CA LYS A 70 -1.45 9.15 -8.52
C LYS A 70 -0.69 10.18 -7.69
N ASN A 71 -1.15 11.42 -7.65
CA ASN A 71 -0.54 12.46 -6.81
C ASN A 71 -0.65 12.14 -5.32
N LEU A 72 -1.81 11.63 -4.89
CA LEU A 72 -2.05 11.29 -3.50
C LEU A 72 -1.24 10.05 -3.06
N ALA A 73 -1.15 9.04 -3.93
CA ALA A 73 -0.31 7.87 -3.75
C ALA A 73 1.17 8.26 -3.64
N ARG A 74 1.68 9.08 -4.56
CA ARG A 74 3.05 9.59 -4.51
C ARG A 74 3.33 10.32 -3.20
N TYR A 75 2.39 11.16 -2.78
CA TYR A 75 2.50 11.85 -1.49
C TYR A 75 2.54 10.86 -0.32
N ALA A 76 1.69 9.82 -0.32
CA ALA A 76 1.69 8.78 0.71
C ALA A 76 3.03 8.03 0.79
N GLY A 77 3.63 7.73 -0.37
CA GLY A 77 4.95 7.09 -0.46
C GLY A 77 6.07 7.90 0.20
N MET A 78 6.06 9.22 -0.01
CA MET A 78 7.11 10.13 0.48
C MET A 78 6.88 10.60 1.93
N THR A 79 5.66 10.50 2.44
CA THR A 79 5.29 11.04 3.75
C THR A 79 5.54 10.02 4.85
N SER A 80 6.09 10.47 5.98
CA SER A 80 6.26 9.62 7.17
C SER A 80 4.91 9.28 7.83
N VAL A 81 4.84 8.09 8.43
CA VAL A 81 3.69 7.64 9.24
C VAL A 81 3.24 8.69 10.26
N PHE A 82 4.20 9.31 10.94
CA PHE A 82 3.93 10.36 11.94
C PHE A 82 3.18 11.56 11.34
N ASN A 83 3.56 12.00 10.15
CA ASN A 83 2.89 13.10 9.47
C ASN A 83 1.51 12.69 8.95
N ILE A 84 1.35 11.46 8.47
CA ILE A 84 0.06 10.91 8.04
C ILE A 84 -0.92 10.83 9.22
N ALA A 85 -0.46 10.34 10.38
CA ALA A 85 -1.27 10.19 11.58
C ALA A 85 -1.88 11.51 12.08
N ARG A 86 -1.17 12.64 11.88
CA ARG A 86 -1.58 13.99 12.31
C ARG A 86 -2.53 14.71 11.35
N MET A 87 -2.87 14.12 10.21
CA MET A 87 -3.82 14.72 9.27
C MET A 87 -5.24 14.71 9.81
N SER A 88 -6.09 15.60 9.30
CA SER A 88 -7.54 15.49 9.49
C SER A 88 -8.03 14.10 9.04
N PRO A 89 -9.03 13.49 9.70
CA PRO A 89 -9.47 12.12 9.40
C PRO A 89 -9.77 11.85 7.93
N GLN A 90 -10.42 12.80 7.24
CA GLN A 90 -10.75 12.68 5.82
C GLN A 90 -9.50 12.62 4.93
N LYS A 91 -8.55 13.55 5.14
CA LYS A 91 -7.29 13.59 4.40
C LYS A 91 -6.45 12.34 4.68
N ARG A 92 -6.36 11.91 5.95
CA ARG A 92 -5.63 10.70 6.34
C ARG A 92 -6.17 9.48 5.62
N MET A 93 -7.49 9.28 5.66
CA MET A 93 -8.15 8.17 4.97
C MET A 93 -7.90 8.20 3.46
N ALA A 94 -7.99 9.36 2.82
CA ALA A 94 -7.72 9.50 1.40
C ALA A 94 -6.27 9.10 1.05
N VAL A 95 -5.30 9.51 1.86
CA VAL A 95 -3.88 9.16 1.69
C VAL A 95 -3.67 7.65 1.85
N LEU A 96 -4.26 7.03 2.87
CA LEU A 96 -4.14 5.59 3.13
C LEU A 96 -4.78 4.76 2.01
N VAL A 97 -5.96 5.14 1.53
CA VAL A 97 -6.61 4.51 0.38
C VAL A 97 -5.74 4.61 -0.87
N ALA A 98 -5.21 5.80 -1.16
CA ALA A 98 -4.36 6.00 -2.33
C ALA A 98 -3.04 5.23 -2.24
N PHE A 99 -2.48 5.10 -1.03
CA PHE A 99 -1.32 4.26 -0.77
C PHE A 99 -1.61 2.80 -1.12
N VAL A 100 -2.63 2.19 -0.51
CA VAL A 100 -2.92 0.77 -0.72
C VAL A 100 -3.15 0.46 -2.19
N LEU A 101 -4.00 1.24 -2.86
CA LEU A 101 -4.30 1.03 -4.29
C LEU A 101 -3.06 1.09 -5.18
N ALA A 102 -2.17 2.04 -4.95
CA ALA A 102 -0.98 2.21 -5.79
C ALA A 102 0.12 1.19 -5.45
N TRP A 103 0.30 0.87 -4.16
CA TRP A 103 1.31 -0.10 -3.74
C TRP A 103 0.88 -1.53 -4.03
N GLU A 104 -0.41 -1.83 -4.09
CA GLU A 104 -0.91 -3.13 -4.53
C GLU A 104 -0.46 -3.41 -5.97
N THR A 105 -0.71 -2.48 -6.90
CA THR A 105 -0.23 -2.61 -8.28
C THR A 105 1.29 -2.69 -8.34
N LEU A 106 2.00 -1.81 -7.61
CA LEU A 106 3.47 -1.81 -7.58
C LEU A 106 4.03 -3.14 -7.05
N ALA A 107 3.40 -3.74 -6.02
CA ALA A 107 3.88 -4.98 -5.45
C ALA A 107 3.67 -6.18 -6.37
N LEU A 108 2.60 -6.17 -7.17
CA LEU A 108 2.39 -7.15 -8.21
C LEU A 108 3.42 -7.00 -9.33
N ASP A 109 3.68 -5.77 -9.79
CA ASP A 109 4.70 -5.47 -10.79
C ASP A 109 6.09 -5.93 -10.31
N ASP A 110 6.46 -5.60 -9.06
CA ASP A 110 7.72 -6.04 -8.45
C ASP A 110 7.85 -7.58 -8.40
N ALA A 111 6.75 -8.30 -8.15
CA ALA A 111 6.76 -9.77 -8.17
C ALA A 111 6.98 -10.32 -9.57
N LEU A 112 6.36 -9.71 -10.59
CA LEU A 112 6.55 -10.07 -11.99
C LEU A 112 8.00 -9.80 -12.43
N ASP A 113 8.57 -8.66 -12.06
CA ASP A 113 9.94 -8.29 -12.38
C ASP A 113 10.96 -9.26 -11.77
N VAL A 114 10.77 -9.68 -10.51
CA VAL A 114 11.65 -10.67 -9.87
C VAL A 114 11.52 -12.03 -10.55
N LEU A 115 10.30 -12.44 -10.92
CA LEU A 115 10.08 -13.70 -11.62
C LEU A 115 10.75 -13.69 -13.00
N ASP A 116 10.55 -12.65 -13.79
CA ASP A 116 11.12 -12.51 -15.13
C ASP A 116 12.65 -12.52 -15.11
N ALA A 117 13.25 -11.88 -14.10
CA ALA A 117 14.71 -11.89 -13.94
C ALA A 117 15.31 -13.24 -13.51
N MET A 118 14.47 -14.22 -13.13
CA MET A 118 14.91 -15.58 -12.77
C MET A 118 14.72 -16.62 -13.89
N LEU A 119 14.01 -16.26 -14.97
CA LEU A 119 13.76 -17.14 -16.12
C LEU A 119 14.94 -17.13 -17.11
#